data_AF-A0A182NWS2-F1
#
_entry.id   AF-A0A182NWS2-F1
#
_cell.length_a   1.000
_cell.length_b   1.000
_cell.length_c   1.000
_cell.angle_alpha   90.00
_cell.angle_beta   90.00
_cell.angle_gamma   90.00
#
_symmetry.space_group_name_H-M   'P 1'
#
loop_
_entity.id
_entity.type
_entity.pdbx_description
1 polymer ?
#
loop_
_entity_poly.entity_id
_entity_poly.type
_entity_poly.pdbx_seq_one_letter_code
_entity_poly.pdbx_strand_id
1 'polypeptide(L)' 'MNTYAPTERHLRDVLIFLYNMKKTATEAHQELVEVYGEESLSLAACRKFYAQFDKGVFYESDRKSTAKQVN' A
#
# COMPACT_ATOMS: atom_id res chain seq x y z
N MET A 1 15.83 15.96 -2.61
CA MET A 1 14.78 15.18 -1.93
C MET A 1 13.56 16.07 -1.75
N ASN A 2 12.38 15.55 -2.06
CA ASN A 2 11.12 16.26 -1.81
C ASN A 2 10.96 16.47 -0.30
N THR A 3 10.59 17.66 0.16
CA THR A 3 10.40 17.97 1.59
C THR A 3 9.05 17.51 2.13
N TYR A 4 8.21 16.96 1.26
CA TYR A 4 6.91 16.42 1.60
C TYR A 4 7.05 15.09 2.35
N ALA A 5 6.64 15.06 3.62
CA ALA A 5 6.47 13.84 4.39
C ALA A 5 5.07 13.25 4.11
N PRO A 6 4.97 12.13 3.37
CA PRO A 6 3.68 11.56 3.03
C PRO A 6 2.99 10.92 4.24
N THR A 7 1.67 11.04 4.31
CA THR A 7 0.87 10.33 5.31
C THR A 7 0.76 8.84 4.97
N GLU A 8 0.50 7.99 5.96
CA GLU A 8 0.26 6.55 5.72
C GLU A 8 -0.89 6.33 4.71
N ARG A 9 -1.95 7.13 4.79
CA ARG A 9 -3.08 7.06 3.84
C ARG A 9 -2.63 7.34 2.41
N HIS A 10 -1.83 8.40 2.21
CA HIS A 10 -1.29 8.75 0.90
C HIS A 10 -0.39 7.62 0.36
N LEU A 11 0.51 7.09 1.19
CA LEU A 11 1.37 5.97 0.79
C LEU A 11 0.55 4.74 0.41
N ARG A 12 -0.53 4.45 1.14
CA ARG A 12 -1.44 3.35 0.82
C ARG A 12 -2.13 3.54 -0.52
N ASP A 13 -2.62 4.74 -0.82
CA ASP A 13 -3.24 5.07 -2.12
C ASP A 13 -2.24 4.88 -3.27
N VAL A 14 -0.98 5.31 -3.08
CA VAL A 14 0.11 5.07 -4.05
C VAL A 14 0.38 3.56 -4.20
N LEU A 15 0.45 2.79 -3.12
CA LEU A 15 0.62 1.34 -3.21
C LEU A 15 -0.53 0.64 -3.95
N ILE A 16 -1.78 1.11 -3.79
CA ILE A 16 -2.93 0.59 -4.55
C ILE A 16 -2.76 0.87 -6.04
N PHE A 17 -2.31 2.06 -6.41
CA PHE A 17 -1.99 2.39 -7.80
C PHE A 17 -0.91 1.46 -8.37
N LEU A 18 0.21 1.28 -7.66
CA LEU A 18 1.32 0.42 -8.07
C LEU A 18 0.92 -1.06 -8.17
N TYR A 19 0.11 -1.54 -7.23
CA TYR A 19 -0.47 -2.88 -7.26
C TYR A 19 -1.35 -3.10 -8.51
N ASN A 20 -2.18 -2.11 -8.87
CA ASN A 20 -3.00 -2.17 -10.09
C ASN A 20 -2.16 -2.14 -11.37
N MET A 21 -0.98 -1.48 -11.34
CA MET A 21 0.04 -1.57 -12.40
C MET A 21 0.79 -2.90 -12.46
N LYS A 22 0.43 -3.88 -11.61
CA LYS A 22 1.08 -5.21 -11.51
C LYS A 22 2.54 -5.17 -11.03
N LYS A 23 2.95 -4.08 -10.39
CA LYS A 23 4.25 -4.01 -9.72
C LYS A 23 4.24 -4.84 -8.47
N THR A 24 5.33 -5.54 -8.20
CA THR A 24 5.56 -6.29 -6.97
C THR A 24 5.75 -5.35 -5.77
N ALA A 25 5.60 -5.86 -4.55
CA ALA A 25 5.85 -5.09 -3.33
C ALA A 25 7.29 -4.55 -3.24
N THR A 26 8.25 -5.27 -3.85
CA THR A 26 9.65 -4.84 -3.90
C THR A 26 9.84 -3.65 -4.85
N GLU A 27 9.27 -3.71 -6.06
CA GLU A 27 9.32 -2.59 -7.01
C GLU A 27 8.59 -1.37 -6.46
N ALA A 28 7.43 -1.56 -5.81
CA ALA A 28 6.70 -0.46 -5.20
C ALA A 28 7.48 0.21 -4.07
N HIS A 29 8.19 -0.57 -3.26
CA HIS A 29 9.09 -0.03 -2.24
C HIS A 29 10.24 0.80 -2.86
N GLN A 30 10.85 0.30 -3.95
CA GLN A 30 11.90 1.03 -4.64
C GLN A 30 11.40 2.39 -5.14
N GLU A 31 10.21 2.45 -5.73
CA GLU A 31 9.61 3.70 -6.20
C GLU A 31 9.25 4.65 -5.05
N LEU A 32 8.74 4.14 -3.92
CA LEU A 32 8.48 4.96 -2.75
C LEU A 32 9.76 5.58 -2.18
N VAL A 33 10.85 4.81 -2.10
CA VAL A 33 12.15 5.31 -1.64
C VAL A 33 12.73 6.33 -2.62
N GLU A 34 12.60 6.11 -3.92
CA GLU A 34 13.07 7.04 -4.94
C GLU A 34 12.34 8.39 -4.87
N VAL A 35 11.02 8.38 -4.64
CA VAL A 35 10.20 9.60 -4.65
C VAL A 35 10.17 10.32 -3.29
N TYR A 36 10.03 9.57 -2.20
CA TYR A 36 9.78 10.10 -0.85
C TYR A 36 10.96 9.91 0.11
N GLY A 37 11.97 9.13 -0.25
CA GLY A 37 13.12 8.82 0.61
C GLY A 37 12.93 7.56 1.47
N GLU A 38 13.99 7.18 2.17
CA GLU A 38 14.05 5.95 2.98
C GLU A 38 13.07 5.95 4.16
N GLU A 39 12.69 7.12 4.66
CA GLU A 39 11.74 7.32 5.77
C GLU A 39 10.27 7.06 5.37
N SER A 40 9.99 6.71 4.11
CA SER A 40 8.62 6.57 3.59
C SER A 40 7.87 5.36 4.15
N LEU A 41 8.20 4.15 3.69
CA LEU A 41 7.55 2.92 4.09
C LEU A 41 8.52 1.76 3.97
N SER A 42 8.66 0.95 5.02
CA SER A 42 9.52 -0.23 4.96
C SER A 42 8.99 -1.29 3.98
N LEU A 43 9.88 -2.07 3.39
CA LEU A 43 9.51 -3.20 2.52
C LEU A 43 8.56 -4.19 3.20
N ALA A 44 8.72 -4.41 4.51
CA ALA A 44 7.84 -5.28 5.29
C ALA A 44 6.40 -4.73 5.34
N ALA A 45 6.24 -3.42 5.49
CA ALA A 45 4.93 -2.77 5.44
C ALA A 45 4.31 -2.84 4.04
N CYS A 46 5.09 -2.65 2.96
CA CYS A 46 4.63 -2.85 1.59
C CYS A 46 4.08 -4.27 1.39
N ARG A 47 4.82 -5.30 1.81
CA ARG A 47 4.38 -6.71 1.74
C ARG A 47 3.10 -6.97 2.52
N LYS A 48 2.96 -6.36 3.71
CA LYS A 48 1.73 -6.47 4.52
C LYS A 48 0.52 -5.83 3.84
N PHE A 49 0.68 -4.70 3.16
CA PHE A 49 -0.41 -4.10 2.38
C PHE A 49 -0.76 -4.94 1.15
N TYR A 50 0.23 -5.43 0.42
CA TYR A 50 0.02 -6.31 -0.74
C TYR A 50 -0.76 -7.59 -0.36
N ALA A 51 -0.40 -8.24 0.74
CA ALA A 51 -1.14 -9.40 1.26
C ALA A 51 -2.59 -9.09 1.67
N GLN A 52 -2.94 -7.82 1.91
CA GLN A 52 -4.32 -7.37 2.11
C GLN A 52 -5.02 -7.12 0.76
N PHE A 53 -4.32 -6.50 -0.19
CA PHE A 53 -4.83 -6.25 -1.55
C PHE A 53 -5.15 -7.55 -2.29
N ASP A 54 -4.32 -8.59 -2.13
CA ASP A 54 -4.59 -9.94 -2.65
C ASP A 54 -5.90 -10.52 -2.10
N LYS A 55 -6.34 -10.08 -0.92
CA LYS A 55 -7.60 -10.47 -0.27
C LYS A 55 -8.74 -9.49 -0.56
N GLY A 56 -8.54 -8.52 -1.46
CA GLY A 56 -9.50 -7.46 -1.77
C GLY A 56 -9.70 -6.44 -0.66
N VAL A 57 -8.79 -6.36 0.32
CA VAL A 57 -8.85 -5.40 1.44
C VAL A 57 -7.93 -4.23 1.12
N PHE A 58 -8.49 -3.15 0.57
CA PHE A 58 -7.71 -1.98 0.17
C PHE A 58 -7.60 -0.97 1.32
N TYR A 59 -8.68 -0.78 2.08
CA TYR A 59 -8.75 0.07 3.27
C TYR A 59 -9.22 -0.69 4.50
N GLU A 60 -8.94 -0.17 5.70
CA GLU A 60 -9.38 -0.79 6.95
C GLU A 60 -10.90 -0.93 7.07
N SER A 61 -11.64 0.00 6.46
CA SER A 61 -13.10 -0.02 6.34
C SER A 61 -13.62 -1.27 5.61
N ASP A 62 -12.85 -1.82 4.67
CA ASP A 62 -13.28 -2.96 3.84
C ASP A 62 -13.38 -4.26 4.65
N ARG A 63 -12.64 -4.34 5.77
CA ARG A 63 -12.68 -5.47 6.71
C ARG A 63 -14.05 -5.63 7.37
N LYS A 64 -14.83 -4.55 7.48
CA LYS A 64 -16.20 -4.61 8.04
C LYS A 64 -17.23 -5.08 7.01
N SER A 65 -16.97 -4.88 5.71
CA SER A 65 -17.89 -5.24 4.63
C SER A 65 -17.77 -6.71 4.23
N THR A 66 -16.56 -7.26 4.24
CA THR A 66 -16.29 -8.69 3.94
C THR A 66 -16.89 -9.67 4.95
N ALA A 67 -17.20 -9.24 6.18
CA ALA A 67 -17.84 -10.06 7.20
C ALA A 67 -19.37 -10.25 6.98
N LYS A 68 -20.00 -9.51 6.06
CA LYS A 68 -21.46 -9.52 5.88
C LYS A 68 -21.96 -10.33 4.67
N GLN A 69 -21.09 -10.96 3.90
CA GLN A 69 -21.46 -11.71 2.68
C GLN A 69 -21.28 -13.23 2.83
N VAL A 70 -21.67 -13.78 3.99
CA VAL A 70 -21.91 -15.23 4.13
C VAL A 70 -23.36 -15.40 4.58
N ASN A 71 -24.28 -15.43 3.61
CA ASN A 71 -25.65 -15.92 3.72
C ASN A 71 -25.98 -16.66 2.42
#